data_AF-A0A401MRS6-F1
#
_entry.id   AF-A0A401MRS6-F1
#
_cell.length_a   1.000
_cell.length_b   1.000
_cell.length_c   1.000
_cell.angle_alpha   90.00
_cell.angle_beta   90.00
_cell.angle_gamma   90.00
#
_symmetry.space_group_name_H-M   'P 1'
#
loop_
_entity.id
_entity.type
_entity.pdbx_description
1 polymer ?
#
loop_
_entity_poly.entity_id
_entity_poly.type
_entity_poly.pdbx_seq_one_letter_code
_entity_poly.pdbx_strand_id
1 'polypeptide(L)'
;MDLTARHPRTGELLSTVKFMVQTLAAAGELQRDLQRELTFDGLRAAEAKGNKGGRRPAVTGETTADVRAAYLDGRSIAALAREHSVSRGAVRTAVADLMPEHFAADEDMTAPELPVSLDMPGKVANFLRATELEPTERAALDHGVIVRRGQGYTLRVSTTTAVHRALDGTSAIPAQRKARREYANRVNLHAPATDLGSQSRSAT
;
A
#
# COMPACT_ATOMS: atom_id res chain seq x y z
N MET A 1 -30.46 -12.64 75.04
CA MET A 1 -30.36 -11.64 73.96
C MET A 1 -29.07 -11.92 73.22
N ASP A 2 -29.07 -12.93 72.34
CA ASP A 2 -27.87 -13.33 71.58
C ASP A 2 -27.81 -12.53 70.28
N LEU A 3 -26.99 -11.48 70.29
CA LEU A 3 -26.61 -10.74 69.09
C LEU A 3 -25.42 -11.44 68.44
N THR A 4 -25.69 -12.57 67.77
CA THR A 4 -24.72 -13.16 66.85
C THR A 4 -24.64 -12.29 65.61
N ALA A 5 -23.75 -11.29 65.63
CA ALA A 5 -23.37 -10.54 64.46
C ALA A 5 -22.75 -11.52 63.44
N ARG A 6 -23.57 -12.02 62.51
CA ARG A 6 -23.09 -12.76 61.34
C ARG A 6 -22.15 -11.84 60.58
N HIS A 7 -20.85 -12.10 60.69
CA HIS A 7 -19.86 -11.49 59.80
C HIS A 7 -20.22 -11.88 58.35
N PRO A 8 -20.35 -10.91 57.43
CA PRO A 8 -20.56 -11.23 56.03
C PRO A 8 -19.38 -12.06 55.54
N ARG A 9 -19.65 -13.20 54.90
CA ARG A 9 -18.58 -14.00 54.29
C ARG A 9 -17.94 -13.12 53.22
N THR A 10 -16.62 -13.01 53.23
CA THR A 10 -15.83 -12.08 52.40
C THR A 10 -16.19 -12.12 50.90
N GLY A 11 -16.75 -13.22 50.40
CA GLY A 11 -17.26 -13.37 49.02
C GLY A 11 -18.57 -12.65 48.69
N GLU A 12 -19.47 -12.40 49.66
CA GLU A 12 -20.77 -11.74 49.41
C GLU A 12 -20.60 -10.25 49.10
N LEU A 13 -19.70 -9.57 49.82
CA LEU A 13 -19.35 -8.18 49.56
C LEU A 13 -18.71 -8.03 48.16
N LEU A 14 -17.84 -8.96 47.78
CA LEU A 14 -17.22 -8.99 46.45
C LEU A 14 -18.27 -9.23 45.34
N SER A 15 -19.27 -10.07 45.59
CA SER A 15 -20.35 -10.34 44.62
C SER A 15 -21.27 -9.13 44.39
N THR A 16 -21.59 -8.39 45.46
CA THR A 16 -22.42 -7.18 45.40
C THR A 16 -21.69 -6.05 44.66
N VAL A 17 -20.41 -5.84 45.00
CA VAL A 17 -19.57 -4.85 44.30
C VAL A 17 -19.43 -5.20 42.83
N LYS A 18 -19.19 -6.48 42.49
CA LYS A 18 -19.12 -6.94 41.11
C LYS A 18 -20.41 -6.66 40.34
N PHE A 19 -21.57 -6.96 40.95
CA PHE A 19 -22.87 -6.68 40.35
C PHE A 19 -23.10 -5.17 40.12
N MET A 20 -22.77 -4.33 41.10
CA MET A 20 -22.87 -2.87 40.98
C MET A 20 -22.00 -2.34 39.84
N VAL A 21 -20.74 -2.78 39.75
CA VAL A 21 -19.83 -2.36 38.68
C VAL A 21 -20.35 -2.80 37.31
N GLN A 22 -20.85 -4.03 37.18
CA GLN A 22 -21.43 -4.53 35.93
C GLN A 22 -22.69 -3.73 35.52
N THR A 23 -23.56 -3.42 36.46
CA THR A 23 -24.77 -2.63 36.20
C THR A 23 -24.43 -1.20 35.77
N LEU A 24 -23.45 -0.57 36.44
CA LEU A 24 -22.96 0.76 36.07
C LEU A 24 -22.30 0.76 34.68
N ALA A 25 -21.52 -0.28 34.37
CA ALA A 25 -20.93 -0.43 33.05
C ALA A 25 -22.00 -0.55 31.95
N ALA A 26 -23.01 -1.41 32.17
CA ALA A 26 -24.13 -1.59 31.24
C ALA A 26 -24.95 -0.30 31.06
N ALA A 27 -25.23 0.43 32.15
CA ALA A 27 -25.89 1.73 32.07
C ALA A 27 -25.06 2.75 31.27
N GLY A 28 -23.73 2.76 31.46
CA GLY A 28 -22.83 3.62 30.72
C GLY A 28 -22.71 3.26 29.23
N GLU A 29 -22.87 1.99 28.87
CA GLU A 29 -22.99 1.55 27.46
C GLU A 29 -24.29 2.03 26.83
N LEU A 30 -25.42 1.80 27.51
CA LEU A 30 -26.73 2.27 27.07
C LEU A 30 -26.75 3.78 26.83
N GLN A 31 -26.19 4.56 27.75
CA GLN A 31 -26.13 6.02 27.61
C GLN A 31 -25.29 6.42 26.39
N ARG A 32 -24.13 5.77 26.15
CA ARG A 32 -23.29 6.06 24.98
C ARG A 32 -24.00 5.75 23.68
N ASP A 33 -24.73 4.64 23.63
CA ASP A 33 -25.45 4.23 22.43
C ASP A 33 -26.64 5.16 22.14
N LEU A 34 -27.38 5.60 23.16
CA LEU A 34 -28.41 6.62 23.01
C LEU A 34 -27.84 7.96 22.51
N GLN A 35 -26.71 8.41 23.04
CA GLN A 35 -26.06 9.64 22.56
C GLN A 35 -25.59 9.53 21.12
N ARG A 36 -25.08 8.36 20.71
CA ARG A 36 -24.70 8.09 19.31
C ARG A 36 -25.92 8.14 18.40
N GLU A 37 -27.02 7.49 18.77
CA GLU A 37 -28.22 7.46 17.95
C GLU A 37 -28.78 8.88 17.73
N LEU A 38 -28.87 9.68 18.79
CA LEU A 38 -29.29 11.08 18.69
C LEU A 38 -28.35 11.92 17.82
N THR A 39 -27.04 11.62 17.85
CA THR A 39 -26.07 12.28 16.98
C THR A 39 -26.31 11.90 15.52
N PHE A 40 -26.56 10.62 15.24
CA PHE A 40 -26.86 10.14 13.88
C PHE A 40 -28.18 10.66 13.34
N ASP A 41 -29.22 10.74 14.17
CA ASP A 41 -30.49 11.39 13.82
C ASP A 41 -30.26 12.86 13.44
N GLY A 42 -29.44 13.58 14.23
CA GLY A 42 -29.07 14.96 13.94
C GLY A 42 -28.30 15.10 12.61
N LEU A 43 -27.36 14.18 12.34
CA LEU A 43 -26.61 14.14 11.09
C LEU A 43 -27.52 13.83 9.90
N ARG A 44 -28.43 12.86 10.02
CA ARG A 44 -29.45 12.55 8.99
C ARG A 44 -30.35 13.75 8.72
N ALA A 45 -30.78 14.46 9.75
CA ALA A 45 -31.58 15.68 9.61
C ALA A 45 -30.78 16.83 8.95
N ALA A 46 -29.48 16.94 9.21
CA ALA A 46 -28.61 17.91 8.56
C ALA A 46 -28.40 17.57 7.07
N GLU A 47 -28.19 16.30 6.76
CA GLU A 47 -28.06 15.81 5.38
C GLU A 47 -29.35 16.00 4.58
N ALA A 48 -30.52 15.76 5.18
CA ALA A 48 -31.82 16.03 4.55
C ALA A 48 -32.02 17.52 4.22
N LYS A 49 -31.34 18.44 4.94
CA LYS A 49 -31.29 19.88 4.62
C LYS A 49 -30.24 20.23 3.57
N GLY A 50 -29.52 19.25 3.03
CA GLY A 50 -28.45 19.42 2.06
C GLY A 50 -27.09 19.77 2.66
N ASN A 51 -26.94 19.76 3.98
CA ASN A 51 -25.63 20.03 4.60
C ASN A 51 -24.73 18.81 4.44
N LYS A 52 -23.52 19.03 3.95
CA LYS A 52 -22.47 17.99 3.89
C LYS A 52 -21.50 18.14 5.06
N GLY A 53 -21.24 17.03 5.74
CA GLY A 53 -20.18 16.93 6.74
C GLY A 53 -18.79 16.85 6.11
N GLY A 54 -17.76 16.81 6.97
CA GLY A 54 -16.37 16.62 6.55
C GLY A 54 -15.62 17.92 6.22
N ARG A 55 -14.41 17.75 5.68
CA ARG A 55 -13.54 18.88 5.33
C ARG A 55 -14.05 19.55 4.05
N ARG A 56 -14.12 20.88 4.05
CA ARG A 56 -14.46 21.65 2.85
C ARG A 56 -13.43 21.40 1.73
N PRO A 57 -13.88 21.21 0.47
CA PRO A 57 -12.98 21.10 -0.67
C PRO A 57 -12.01 22.28 -0.74
N ALA A 58 -10.75 22.00 -1.09
CA ALA A 58 -9.73 23.04 -1.23
C ALA A 58 -9.95 23.93 -2.47
N VAL A 59 -10.64 23.40 -3.48
CA VAL A 59 -11.14 24.14 -4.63
C VAL A 59 -12.65 24.31 -4.42
N THR A 60 -13.13 25.56 -4.35
CA THR A 60 -14.56 25.85 -4.16
C THR A 60 -15.35 25.54 -5.44
N GLY A 61 -16.68 25.49 -5.37
CA GLY A 61 -17.52 25.11 -6.51
C GLY A 61 -17.35 26.01 -7.75
N GLU A 62 -17.30 27.32 -7.55
CA GLU A 62 -17.06 28.31 -8.61
C GLU A 62 -15.68 28.12 -9.23
N THR A 63 -14.63 28.04 -8.39
CA THR A 63 -13.27 27.78 -8.86
C THR A 63 -13.11 26.40 -9.51
N THR A 64 -13.92 25.42 -9.14
CA THR A 64 -13.88 24.08 -9.74
C THR A 64 -14.37 24.12 -11.19
N ALA A 65 -15.40 24.91 -11.49
CA ALA A 65 -15.89 25.07 -12.85
C ALA A 65 -14.83 25.72 -13.75
N ASP A 66 -14.18 26.78 -13.25
CA ASP A 66 -13.10 27.48 -13.97
C ASP A 66 -11.89 26.56 -14.22
N VAL A 67 -11.46 25.84 -13.18
CA VAL A 67 -10.35 24.86 -13.27
C VAL A 67 -10.67 23.76 -14.28
N ARG A 68 -11.91 23.27 -14.30
CA ARG A 68 -12.37 22.24 -15.25
C ARG A 68 -12.40 22.76 -16.68
N ALA A 69 -12.97 23.95 -16.91
CA ALA A 69 -13.02 24.57 -18.23
C ALA A 69 -11.59 24.81 -18.77
N ALA A 70 -10.73 25.42 -17.96
CA ALA A 70 -9.35 25.68 -18.34
C ALA A 70 -8.54 24.39 -18.58
N TYR A 71 -8.83 23.30 -17.86
CA TYR A 71 -8.23 22.00 -18.12
C TYR A 71 -8.64 21.42 -19.47
N LEU A 72 -9.93 21.52 -19.83
CA LEU A 72 -10.44 21.10 -21.15
C LEU A 72 -9.84 21.95 -22.29
N ASP A 73 -9.54 23.22 -22.03
CA ASP A 73 -8.81 24.10 -22.95
C ASP A 73 -7.29 23.76 -23.05
N GLY A 74 -6.84 22.70 -22.38
CA GLY A 74 -5.47 22.19 -22.47
C GLY A 74 -4.48 22.80 -21.47
N ARG A 75 -4.95 23.56 -20.46
CA ARG A 75 -4.06 24.12 -19.43
C ARG A 75 -3.53 23.01 -18.52
N SER A 76 -2.24 23.07 -18.18
CA SER A 76 -1.62 22.09 -17.30
C SER A 76 -2.09 22.19 -15.84
N ILE A 77 -2.19 21.06 -15.15
CA ILE A 77 -2.50 20.97 -13.70
C ILE A 77 -1.56 21.86 -12.86
N ALA A 78 -0.28 21.94 -13.23
CA ALA A 78 0.69 22.75 -12.50
C ALA A 78 0.50 24.26 -12.71
N ALA A 79 -0.04 24.69 -13.85
CA ALA A 79 -0.39 26.08 -14.08
C ALA A 79 -1.62 26.47 -13.24
N LEU A 80 -2.68 25.66 -13.32
CA LEU A 80 -3.93 25.85 -12.57
C LEU A 80 -3.70 25.88 -11.05
N ALA A 81 -2.83 25.00 -10.55
CA ALA A 81 -2.49 24.97 -9.13
C ALA A 81 -1.84 26.28 -8.65
N ARG A 82 -0.97 26.88 -9.47
CA ARG A 82 -0.29 28.13 -9.11
C ARG A 82 -1.23 29.33 -9.20
N GLU A 83 -2.04 29.39 -10.25
CA GLU A 83 -3.02 30.45 -10.46
C GLU A 83 -4.04 30.53 -9.33
N HIS A 84 -4.59 29.38 -8.94
CA HIS A 84 -5.58 29.31 -7.87
C HIS A 84 -4.97 29.15 -6.47
N SER A 85 -3.64 29.18 -6.34
CA SER A 85 -2.92 29.02 -5.06
C SER A 85 -3.32 27.76 -4.27
N VAL A 86 -3.58 26.66 -4.99
CA VAL A 86 -3.96 25.36 -4.41
C VAL A 86 -2.91 24.30 -4.73
N SER A 87 -2.95 23.17 -4.03
CA SER A 87 -2.04 22.07 -4.35
C SER A 87 -2.41 21.42 -5.69
N ARG A 88 -1.41 20.84 -6.38
CA ARG A 88 -1.65 20.03 -7.59
C ARG A 88 -2.60 18.87 -7.33
N GLY A 89 -2.56 18.29 -6.13
CA GLY A 89 -3.48 17.23 -5.71
C GLY A 89 -4.93 17.71 -5.66
N ALA A 90 -5.18 18.93 -5.16
CA ALA A 90 -6.51 19.51 -5.13
C ALA A 90 -7.06 19.74 -6.55
N VAL A 91 -6.22 20.23 -7.47
CA VAL A 91 -6.59 20.36 -8.89
C VAL A 91 -6.87 18.98 -9.50
N ARG A 92 -6.02 17.98 -9.26
CA ARG A 92 -6.21 16.61 -9.76
C ARG A 92 -7.51 16.00 -9.25
N THR A 93 -7.88 16.24 -7.99
CA THR A 93 -9.19 15.82 -7.45
C THR A 93 -10.34 16.53 -8.14
N ALA A 94 -10.19 17.83 -8.45
CA ALA A 94 -11.24 18.62 -9.10
C ALA A 94 -11.53 18.17 -10.55
N VAL A 95 -10.50 17.72 -11.28
CA VAL A 95 -10.61 17.26 -12.69
C VAL A 95 -10.54 15.74 -12.85
N ALA A 96 -10.65 14.97 -11.76
CA ALA A 96 -10.41 13.53 -11.78
C ALA A 96 -11.31 12.76 -12.76
N ASP A 97 -12.53 13.23 -12.96
CA ASP A 97 -13.52 12.71 -13.93
C ASP A 97 -13.22 13.09 -15.39
N LEU A 98 -12.44 14.14 -15.61
CA LEU A 98 -12.02 14.62 -16.94
C LEU A 98 -10.65 14.09 -17.36
N MET A 99 -9.87 13.58 -16.40
CA MET A 99 -8.62 12.92 -16.74
C MET A 99 -8.97 11.63 -17.49
N PRO A 100 -8.40 11.39 -18.68
CA PRO A 100 -8.34 10.03 -19.19
C PRO A 100 -7.74 9.21 -18.07
N GLU A 101 -8.37 8.08 -17.70
CA GLU A 101 -7.67 7.08 -16.92
C GLU A 101 -6.40 6.80 -17.72
N HIS A 102 -5.28 7.36 -17.28
CA HIS A 102 -3.99 6.89 -17.72
C HIS A 102 -3.87 5.55 -17.02
N PHE A 103 -4.63 4.53 -17.47
CA PHE A 103 -4.00 3.25 -17.70
C PHE A 103 -2.68 3.62 -18.36
N ALA A 104 -1.59 3.21 -17.71
CA ALA A 104 -0.23 3.43 -18.17
C ALA A 104 -0.26 3.44 -19.70
N ALA A 105 0.21 4.55 -20.30
CA ALA A 105 0.32 4.72 -21.74
C ALA A 105 0.48 3.35 -22.39
N ASP A 106 -0.43 2.93 -23.29
CA ASP A 106 -0.40 1.65 -23.97
C ASP A 106 1.05 1.16 -24.14
N GLU A 107 1.54 0.32 -23.22
CA GLU A 107 2.90 -0.24 -23.29
C GLU A 107 2.94 -1.41 -24.29
N ASP A 108 1.94 -1.48 -25.19
CA ASP A 108 1.98 -2.25 -26.43
C ASP A 108 2.82 -1.57 -27.52
N MET A 109 3.36 -0.37 -27.27
CA MET A 109 4.61 0.03 -27.90
C MET A 109 5.77 -0.47 -27.05
N THR A 110 6.28 -1.66 -27.38
CA THR A 110 7.53 -2.24 -26.85
C THR A 110 8.65 -1.18 -26.89
N ALA A 111 8.77 -0.42 -25.81
CA ALA A 111 9.97 0.37 -25.53
C ALA A 111 11.09 -0.65 -25.34
N PRO A 112 12.26 -0.49 -25.98
CA PRO A 112 13.36 -1.41 -25.80
C PRO A 112 13.69 -1.46 -24.30
N GLU A 113 13.51 -2.62 -23.66
CA GLU A 113 13.82 -2.83 -22.24
C GLU A 113 15.29 -2.43 -22.02
N LEU A 114 15.51 -1.21 -21.51
CA LEU A 114 16.86 -0.72 -21.31
C LEU A 114 17.55 -1.59 -20.25
N PRO A 115 18.79 -2.03 -20.48
CA PRO A 115 19.48 -2.90 -19.54
C PRO A 115 19.68 -2.19 -18.20
N VAL A 116 19.32 -2.86 -17.12
CA VAL A 116 19.49 -2.40 -15.72
C VAL A 116 20.69 -3.12 -15.13
N SER A 117 21.51 -2.40 -14.36
CA SER A 117 22.65 -2.98 -13.65
C SER A 117 22.27 -3.36 -12.22
N LEU A 118 22.22 -4.65 -11.91
CA LEU A 118 21.96 -5.17 -10.56
C LEU A 118 23.16 -5.90 -9.98
N ASP A 119 23.46 -5.61 -8.71
CA ASP A 119 24.52 -6.30 -7.97
C ASP A 119 23.95 -7.59 -7.34
N MET A 120 24.50 -8.74 -7.74
CA MET A 120 24.19 -10.07 -7.23
C MET A 120 25.31 -10.55 -6.28
N PRO A 121 24.99 -11.11 -5.10
CA PRO A 121 26.00 -11.71 -4.23
C PRO A 121 26.74 -12.87 -4.93
N GLY A 122 28.06 -12.95 -4.81
CA GLY A 122 28.89 -13.93 -5.52
C GLY A 122 28.54 -15.40 -5.21
N LYS A 123 27.97 -15.68 -4.02
CA LYS A 123 27.46 -17.03 -3.69
C LYS A 123 26.27 -17.42 -4.57
N VAL A 124 25.38 -16.46 -4.89
CA VAL A 124 24.24 -16.65 -5.80
C VAL A 124 24.76 -16.81 -7.23
N ALA A 125 25.68 -15.94 -7.66
CA ALA A 125 26.28 -16.04 -8.99
C ALA A 125 26.98 -17.39 -9.23
N ASN A 126 27.74 -17.89 -8.25
CA ASN A 126 28.39 -19.20 -8.34
C ASN A 126 27.38 -20.35 -8.44
N PHE A 127 26.27 -20.27 -7.70
CA PHE A 127 25.23 -21.28 -7.75
C PHE A 127 24.56 -21.30 -9.13
N LEU A 128 24.18 -20.13 -9.66
CA LEU A 128 23.55 -20.02 -10.98
C LEU A 128 24.45 -20.51 -12.12
N ARG A 129 25.76 -20.30 -12.01
CA ARG A 129 26.74 -20.84 -12.98
C ARG A 129 26.83 -22.36 -12.95
N ALA A 130 26.48 -23.00 -11.84
CA ALA A 130 26.48 -24.45 -11.69
C ALA A 130 25.14 -25.10 -12.10
N THR A 131 24.11 -24.30 -12.38
CA THR A 131 22.80 -24.76 -12.85
C THR A 131 22.68 -24.68 -14.37
N GLU A 132 21.76 -25.45 -14.95
CA GLU A 132 21.39 -25.32 -16.36
C GLU A 132 20.56 -24.03 -16.56
N LEU A 133 21.18 -23.05 -17.21
CA LEU A 133 20.58 -21.76 -17.57
C LEU A 133 20.37 -21.65 -19.08
N GLU A 134 19.42 -20.81 -19.48
CA GLU A 134 19.26 -20.42 -20.88
C GLU A 134 20.52 -19.68 -21.39
N PRO A 135 20.81 -19.71 -22.71
CA PRO A 135 22.01 -19.07 -23.27
C PRO A 135 22.12 -17.57 -22.95
N THR A 136 20.99 -16.87 -22.90
CA THR A 136 20.88 -15.43 -22.61
C THR A 136 21.21 -15.11 -21.15
N GLU A 137 20.74 -15.93 -20.21
CA GLU A 137 21.03 -15.84 -18.77
C GLU A 137 22.50 -16.12 -18.49
N ARG A 138 23.05 -17.15 -19.14
CA ARG A 138 24.46 -17.52 -19.03
C ARG A 138 25.36 -16.40 -19.56
N ALA A 139 25.05 -15.85 -20.73
CA ALA A 139 25.76 -14.70 -21.30
C ALA A 139 25.71 -13.48 -20.36
N ALA A 140 24.56 -13.20 -19.72
CA ALA A 140 24.44 -12.10 -18.77
C ALA A 140 25.36 -12.29 -17.54
N LEU A 141 25.47 -13.51 -17.01
CA LEU A 141 26.40 -13.79 -15.91
C LEU A 141 27.86 -13.68 -16.36
N ASP A 142 28.19 -14.15 -17.57
CA ASP A 142 29.53 -14.12 -18.15
C ASP A 142 30.02 -12.70 -18.45
N HIS A 143 29.13 -11.82 -18.90
CA HIS A 143 29.41 -10.40 -19.07
C HIS A 143 29.38 -9.59 -17.78
N GLY A 144 29.01 -10.21 -16.65
CA GLY A 144 28.95 -9.55 -15.35
C GLY A 144 30.33 -9.14 -14.82
N VAL A 145 30.40 -7.97 -14.17
CA VAL A 145 31.64 -7.42 -13.60
C VAL A 145 31.77 -7.84 -12.13
N ILE A 146 32.86 -8.51 -11.78
CA ILE A 146 33.15 -8.93 -10.40
C ILE A 146 33.72 -7.75 -9.60
N VAL A 147 33.04 -7.37 -8.52
CA VAL A 147 33.49 -6.36 -7.55
C VAL A 147 33.89 -7.06 -6.25
N ARG A 148 35.16 -6.96 -5.85
CA ARG A 148 35.67 -7.58 -4.61
C ARG A 148 35.12 -6.87 -3.36
N ARG A 149 34.62 -7.65 -2.39
CA ARG A 149 34.03 -7.15 -1.13
C ARG A 149 34.50 -8.05 0.03
N GLY A 150 35.54 -7.63 0.76
CA GLY A 150 36.07 -8.39 1.90
C GLY A 150 36.45 -9.84 1.53
N GLN A 151 35.92 -10.83 2.27
CA GLN A 151 36.11 -12.26 1.99
C GLN A 151 35.24 -12.81 0.83
N GLY A 152 34.53 -11.95 0.09
CA GLY A 152 33.64 -12.35 -1.00
C GLY A 152 33.67 -11.38 -2.19
N TYR A 153 32.71 -11.54 -3.08
CA TYR A 153 32.51 -10.65 -4.22
C TYR A 153 31.03 -10.43 -4.50
N THR A 154 30.71 -9.33 -5.17
CA THR A 154 29.40 -9.06 -5.78
C THR A 154 29.58 -9.02 -7.29
N LEU A 155 28.74 -9.72 -8.03
CA LEU A 155 28.70 -9.69 -9.49
C LEU A 155 27.71 -8.61 -9.93
N ARG A 156 28.19 -7.57 -10.61
CA ARG A 156 27.34 -6.57 -11.24
C ARG A 156 26.91 -7.08 -12.61
N VAL A 157 25.64 -7.36 -12.78
CA VAL A 157 25.06 -7.87 -14.03
C VAL A 157 24.23 -6.77 -14.66
N SER A 158 24.51 -6.43 -15.92
CA SER A 158 23.77 -5.42 -16.68
C SER A 158 22.99 -6.10 -17.81
N THR A 159 21.70 -6.33 -17.59
CA THR A 159 20.82 -7.01 -18.55
C THR A 159 19.38 -6.50 -18.42
N THR A 160 18.47 -6.96 -19.26
CA THR A 160 17.06 -6.56 -19.16
C THR A 160 16.40 -7.09 -17.89
N THR A 161 15.34 -6.44 -17.46
CA THR A 161 14.54 -6.83 -16.29
C THR A 161 13.96 -8.24 -16.42
N ALA A 162 13.61 -8.67 -17.64
CA ALA A 162 13.16 -10.03 -17.91
C ALA A 162 14.23 -11.09 -17.57
N VAL A 163 15.48 -10.88 -18.00
CA VAL A 163 16.60 -11.80 -17.70
C VAL A 163 16.94 -11.81 -16.21
N HIS A 164 16.86 -10.65 -15.55
CA HIS A 164 17.03 -10.57 -14.09
C HIS A 164 15.97 -11.38 -13.32
N ARG A 165 14.71 -11.37 -13.77
CA ARG A 165 13.63 -12.17 -13.19
C ARG A 165 13.85 -13.67 -13.42
N ALA A 166 14.29 -14.05 -14.61
CA ALA A 166 14.56 -15.43 -14.94
C ALA A 166 15.70 -16.01 -14.07
N LEU A 167 16.77 -15.24 -13.86
CA LEU A 167 17.85 -15.57 -12.93
C LEU A 167 17.39 -15.71 -11.46
N ASP A 168 16.40 -14.92 -11.02
CA ASP A 168 15.80 -15.09 -9.67
C ASP A 168 14.85 -16.29 -9.60
N GLY A 169 14.22 -16.70 -10.70
CA GLY A 169 13.26 -17.81 -10.73
C GLY A 169 13.86 -19.19 -10.50
N THR A 170 15.16 -19.37 -10.72
CA THR A 170 15.84 -20.66 -10.56
C THR A 170 15.96 -21.05 -9.07
N SER A 171 15.46 -22.24 -8.74
CA SER A 171 15.34 -22.72 -7.35
C SER A 171 16.71 -22.87 -6.67
N ALA A 172 16.91 -22.24 -5.50
CA ALA A 172 18.16 -22.30 -4.73
C ALA A 172 17.98 -22.98 -3.36
N ILE A 173 19.04 -23.68 -2.94
CA ILE A 173 19.20 -24.47 -1.72
C ILE A 173 18.88 -23.64 -0.44
N PRO A 174 18.26 -24.23 0.60
CA PRO A 174 17.79 -23.53 1.82
C PRO A 174 18.81 -22.63 2.54
N ALA A 175 20.11 -22.88 2.40
CA ALA A 175 21.17 -22.19 3.13
C ALA A 175 21.47 -20.74 2.66
N GLN A 176 20.83 -20.25 1.58
CA GLN A 176 21.15 -18.94 0.99
C GLN A 176 19.97 -17.94 0.92
N ARG A 177 18.87 -18.20 1.65
CA ARG A 177 17.63 -17.39 1.64
C ARG A 177 17.84 -15.88 1.82
N LYS A 178 18.77 -15.46 2.68
CA LYS A 178 19.03 -14.03 2.94
C LYS A 178 19.66 -13.31 1.74
N ALA A 179 20.63 -13.95 1.08
CA ALA A 179 21.33 -13.39 -0.07
C ALA A 179 20.43 -13.32 -1.32
N ARG A 180 19.57 -14.33 -1.53
CA ARG A 180 18.53 -14.26 -2.57
C ARG A 180 17.50 -13.18 -2.28
N ARG A 181 17.01 -13.06 -1.05
CA ARG A 181 16.04 -12.02 -0.69
C ARG A 181 16.55 -10.62 -1.02
N GLU A 182 17.83 -10.37 -0.80
CA GLU A 182 18.44 -9.09 -1.16
C GLU A 182 18.47 -8.86 -2.68
N TYR A 183 18.78 -9.89 -3.46
CA TYR A 183 18.74 -9.81 -4.92
C TYR A 183 17.30 -9.64 -5.44
N ALA A 184 16.36 -10.47 -5.00
CA ALA A 184 14.95 -10.40 -5.35
C ALA A 184 14.34 -9.04 -5.00
N ASN A 185 14.69 -8.45 -3.84
CA ASN A 185 14.23 -7.11 -3.48
C ASN A 185 14.75 -6.03 -4.44
N ARG A 186 15.99 -6.16 -4.95
CA ARG A 186 16.56 -5.23 -5.95
C ARG A 186 15.90 -5.42 -7.31
N VAL A 187 15.65 -6.66 -7.72
CA VAL A 187 14.91 -6.97 -8.95
C VAL A 187 13.50 -6.37 -8.90
N ASN A 188 12.78 -6.56 -7.78
CA ASN A 188 11.43 -6.03 -7.58
C ASN A 188 11.39 -4.49 -7.52
N LEU A 189 12.43 -3.83 -7.03
CA LEU A 189 12.50 -2.36 -7.00
C LEU A 189 12.64 -1.74 -8.40
N HIS A 190 13.21 -2.50 -9.34
CA HIS A 190 13.40 -2.09 -10.73
C HIS A 190 12.39 -2.72 -11.69
N ALA A 191 11.39 -3.44 -11.18
CA ALA A 191 10.29 -3.94 -11.98
C ALA A 191 9.26 -2.80 -12.22
N PRO A 192 8.77 -2.60 -13.46
CA PRO A 192 7.57 -1.80 -13.67
C PRO A 192 6.42 -2.44 -12.89
N ALA A 193 5.60 -1.61 -12.23
CA ALA A 193 4.49 -2.04 -11.39
C ALA A 193 3.55 -2.95 -12.18
N THR A 194 3.73 -4.26 -12.01
CA THR A 194 2.90 -5.26 -12.68
C THR A 194 1.64 -5.38 -11.86
N ASP A 195 0.52 -4.98 -12.46
CA ASP A 195 -0.82 -5.03 -11.92
C ASP A 195 -1.13 -6.44 -11.42
N LEU A 196 -1.21 -6.60 -10.09
CA LEU A 196 -1.69 -7.83 -9.46
C LEU A 196 -3.22 -7.80 -9.48
N GLY A 197 -3.78 -8.05 -10.67
CA GLY A 197 -5.22 -8.07 -10.90
C GLY A 197 -5.61 -9.03 -12.02
N SER A 198 -5.72 -10.33 -11.73
CA SER A 198 -6.72 -11.25 -12.32
C SER A 198 -6.40 -12.72 -12.05
N GLN A 199 -6.85 -13.26 -10.91
CA GLN A 199 -7.30 -14.66 -10.86
C GLN A 199 -8.51 -14.78 -9.94
N SER A 200 -9.66 -14.36 -10.45
CA SER A 200 -10.96 -14.84 -10.02
C SER A 200 -11.26 -16.17 -10.73
N ARG A 201 -11.48 -17.22 -9.93
CA ARG A 201 -12.52 -18.26 -10.08
C ARG A 201 -12.79 -18.83 -11.48
N SER A 202 -12.48 -20.12 -11.64
CA SER A 202 -13.23 -21.10 -12.45
C SER A 202 -13.03 -22.45 -11.76
N ALA A 203 -13.93 -22.89 -10.89
CA ALA A 203 -15.03 -23.81 -11.21
C ALA A 203 -14.55 -25.11 -11.89
N THR A 204 -14.40 -26.18 -11.10
CA THR A 204 -15.20 -27.41 -11.23
C THR A 204 -15.24 -28.09 -9.86
#